data_AF-D5MH29-F1
#
_entry.id   AF-D5MH29-F1
#
_cell.length_a   1.000
_cell.length_b   1.000
_cell.length_c   1.000
_cell.angle_alpha   90.00
_cell.angle_beta   90.00
_cell.angle_gamma   90.00
#
_symmetry.space_group_name_H-M   'P 1'
#
loop_
_entity.id
_entity.type
_entity.pdbx_description
1 polymer ?
#
loop_
_entity_poly.entity_id
_entity_poly.type
_entity_poly.pdbx_seq_one_letter_code
_entity_poly.pdbx_strand_id
1 'polypeptide(L)'
;MIDMMPRPSRGDTPRDRLVLSVPPPGGFGSPVVRTTAATRDIILQLEDTIIRTAKPWNREDVLIHHTSMTAYTMLAVFHLGIRPRNTPHIGGADLTGATAHWVIQDKSSKIYFEERLLYVPPVVVHLVQQLGTFRGRLEREILNHLGSSAIARLPADPLFFFDTTGSVVPFSLKAFWAALCALPIGFPADTPRNFGRHWLRTRLAEDGVADDLMNMWFGHTAAGREPLANHASTCYGPALAQLRDRIAEYLRELGFKHLEYFRPTTRRRFL
;
A
#
# COMPACT_ATOMS: atom_id res chain seq x y z
N MET A 1 -59.66 -9.04 7.95
CA MET A 1 -58.80 -8.91 9.14
C MET A 1 -57.91 -10.14 9.21
N ILE A 2 -56.74 -10.07 8.58
CA ILE A 2 -55.66 -11.03 8.77
C ILE A 2 -54.42 -10.17 8.98
N ASP A 3 -53.85 -10.36 10.17
CA ASP A 3 -52.80 -9.58 10.79
C ASP A 3 -51.50 -9.69 10.00
N MET A 4 -50.93 -8.54 9.62
CA MET A 4 -49.64 -8.45 8.95
C MET A 4 -48.55 -8.58 10.01
N MET A 5 -47.87 -9.74 10.03
CA MET A 5 -46.64 -9.86 10.81
C MET A 5 -45.58 -8.84 10.33
N PRO A 6 -44.91 -8.13 11.25
CA PRO A 6 -43.88 -7.16 10.90
C PRO A 6 -42.63 -7.87 10.41
N ARG A 7 -42.04 -7.34 9.33
CA ARG A 7 -40.73 -7.75 8.82
C ARG A 7 -39.65 -7.51 9.89
N PRO A 8 -38.66 -8.40 10.04
CA PRO A 8 -37.55 -8.16 10.95
C PRO A 8 -36.80 -6.89 10.51
N SER A 9 -36.64 -5.97 11.45
CA SER A 9 -35.79 -4.79 11.31
C SER A 9 -34.38 -5.26 10.95
N ARG A 10 -33.82 -4.68 9.89
CA ARG A 10 -32.39 -4.77 9.61
C ARG A 10 -31.69 -4.11 10.79
N GLY A 11 -31.18 -4.92 11.71
CA GLY A 11 -30.33 -4.47 12.78
C GLY A 11 -29.12 -3.77 12.16
N ASP A 12 -28.96 -2.50 12.53
CA ASP A 12 -27.73 -1.75 12.36
C ASP A 12 -26.58 -2.55 13.00
N THR A 13 -25.82 -3.29 12.20
CA THR A 13 -24.45 -3.63 12.56
C THR A 13 -23.71 -2.31 12.77
N PRO A 14 -23.02 -2.10 13.91
CA PRO A 14 -22.25 -0.89 14.12
C PRO A 14 -21.27 -0.76 12.97
N ARG A 15 -21.45 0.26 12.12
CA ARG A 15 -20.38 0.71 11.25
C ARG A 15 -19.22 1.01 12.18
N ASP A 16 -18.11 0.30 12.02
CA ASP A 16 -16.84 0.59 12.68
C ASP A 16 -16.48 2.05 12.35
N ARG A 17 -16.99 2.96 13.19
CA ARG A 17 -16.53 4.34 13.28
C ARG A 17 -15.03 4.27 13.49
N LEU A 18 -14.27 5.17 12.88
CA LEU A 18 -12.88 5.41 13.24
C LEU A 18 -12.71 5.22 14.76
N VAL A 19 -12.13 4.09 15.16
CA VAL A 19 -11.77 3.88 16.55
C VAL A 19 -10.55 4.74 16.74
N LEU A 20 -10.79 5.97 17.20
CA LEU A 20 -9.75 6.86 17.66
C LEU A 20 -9.05 6.13 18.80
N SER A 21 -7.83 5.66 18.56
CA SER A 21 -6.97 5.26 19.67
C SER A 21 -6.77 6.52 20.52
N VAL A 22 -7.38 6.55 21.71
CA VAL A 22 -7.11 7.60 22.69
C VAL A 22 -5.62 7.54 22.98
N PRO A 23 -4.86 8.64 22.79
CA PRO A 23 -3.44 8.62 23.11
C PRO A 23 -3.26 8.22 24.58
N PRO A 24 -2.27 7.39 24.94
CA PRO A 24 -1.97 7.13 26.34
C PRO A 24 -1.74 8.45 27.11
N PRO A 25 -1.94 8.51 28.44
CA PRO A 25 -1.67 9.73 29.21
C PRO A 25 -0.19 10.12 29.03
N GLY A 26 0.07 11.26 28.37
CA GLY A 26 1.41 11.62 27.84
C GLY A 26 1.61 11.39 26.33
N GLY A 27 0.51 11.26 25.57
CA GLY A 27 0.43 10.66 24.24
C GLY A 27 1.46 11.11 23.19
N PHE A 28 2.28 10.15 22.76
CA PHE A 28 3.08 10.22 21.55
C PHE A 28 2.28 9.59 20.39
N GLY A 29 2.13 10.28 19.26
CA GLY A 29 1.48 9.74 18.06
C GLY A 29 0.51 10.71 17.37
N SER A 30 -0.06 10.29 16.23
CA SER A 30 -1.15 11.03 15.56
C SER A 30 -2.50 10.61 16.13
N PRO A 31 -3.40 11.54 16.48
CA PRO A 31 -4.71 11.20 17.06
C PRO A 31 -5.66 10.47 16.10
N VAL A 32 -5.28 10.34 14.82
CA VAL A 32 -6.10 9.74 13.78
C VAL A 32 -5.35 8.59 13.12
N VAL A 33 -5.26 7.47 13.83
CA VAL A 33 -4.64 6.22 13.37
C VAL A 33 -5.66 5.11 13.51
N ARG A 34 -5.81 4.29 12.46
CA ARG A 34 -6.63 3.08 12.56
C ARG A 34 -5.88 2.03 13.36
N THR A 35 -6.61 1.22 14.11
CA THR A 35 -6.00 0.12 14.86
C THR A 35 -5.27 -0.84 13.92
N THR A 36 -4.24 -1.51 14.44
CA THR A 36 -3.52 -2.55 13.70
C THR A 36 -4.46 -3.65 13.22
N ALA A 37 -5.41 -4.08 14.05
CA ALA A 37 -6.41 -5.09 13.69
C ALA A 37 -7.26 -4.66 12.49
N ALA A 38 -7.84 -3.45 12.53
CA ALA A 38 -8.68 -2.96 11.45
C ALA A 38 -7.91 -2.76 10.13
N THR A 39 -6.63 -2.38 10.21
CA THR A 39 -5.75 -2.25 9.05
C THR A 39 -5.41 -3.63 8.48
N ARG A 40 -5.09 -4.59 9.36
CA ARG A 40 -4.80 -5.98 9.00
C ARG A 40 -5.98 -6.65 8.31
N ASP A 41 -7.20 -6.46 8.80
CA ASP A 41 -8.40 -7.05 8.20
C ASP A 41 -8.58 -6.64 6.73
N ILE A 42 -8.27 -5.39 6.39
CA ILE A 42 -8.32 -4.90 5.00
C ILE A 42 -7.23 -5.54 4.15
N ILE A 43 -6.02 -5.65 4.68
CA ILE A 43 -4.90 -6.27 3.98
C ILE A 43 -5.20 -7.73 3.69
N LEU A 44 -5.77 -8.46 4.65
CA LEU A 44 -6.19 -9.86 4.49
C LEU A 44 -7.33 -10.00 3.46
N GLN A 45 -8.32 -9.09 3.46
CA GLN A 45 -9.40 -9.10 2.46
C GLN A 45 -8.88 -8.83 1.04
N LEU A 46 -7.92 -7.91 0.88
CA LEU A 46 -7.26 -7.66 -0.40
C LEU A 46 -6.47 -8.88 -0.87
N GLU A 47 -5.69 -9.47 0.03
CA GLU A 47 -4.95 -10.69 -0.21
C GLU A 47 -5.86 -11.83 -0.68
N ASP A 48 -6.96 -12.08 0.03
CA ASP A 48 -7.91 -13.12 -0.36
C ASP A 48 -8.51 -12.82 -1.74
N THR A 49 -8.81 -11.56 -2.03
CA THR A 49 -9.30 -11.12 -3.34
C THR A 49 -8.29 -11.40 -4.45
N ILE A 50 -7.01 -11.08 -4.23
CA ILE A 50 -5.91 -11.39 -5.14
C ILE A 50 -5.80 -12.90 -5.36
N ILE A 51 -5.79 -13.69 -4.28
CA ILE A 51 -5.63 -15.14 -4.33
C ILE A 51 -6.76 -15.82 -5.08
N ARG A 52 -8.01 -15.35 -4.92
CA ARG A 52 -9.19 -15.87 -5.63
C ARG A 52 -9.15 -15.53 -7.12
N THR A 53 -8.72 -14.33 -7.46
CA THR A 53 -8.73 -13.81 -8.85
C THR A 53 -7.43 -14.07 -9.63
N ALA A 54 -6.41 -14.68 -9.00
CA ALA A 54 -5.11 -14.97 -9.59
C ALA A 54 -5.13 -15.96 -10.79
N LYS A 55 -6.29 -16.53 -11.11
CA LYS A 55 -6.60 -17.21 -12.36
C LYS A 55 -7.91 -16.64 -12.89
N PRO A 56 -7.87 -15.54 -13.66
CA PRO A 56 -9.08 -14.91 -14.16
C PRO A 56 -9.85 -15.85 -15.08
N TRP A 57 -11.17 -15.93 -14.91
CA TRP A 57 -12.06 -16.71 -15.79
C TRP A 57 -12.93 -15.82 -16.66
N ASN A 58 -13.14 -14.59 -16.23
CA ASN A 58 -14.00 -13.61 -16.87
C ASN A 58 -13.37 -12.21 -16.81
N ARG A 59 -14.05 -11.25 -17.44
CA ARG A 59 -13.66 -9.83 -17.45
C ARG A 59 -13.51 -9.28 -16.03
N GLU A 60 -14.49 -9.49 -15.17
CA GLU A 60 -14.53 -8.93 -13.81
C GLU A 60 -13.34 -9.39 -12.97
N ASP A 61 -12.96 -10.67 -13.07
CA ASP A 61 -11.78 -11.21 -12.39
C ASP A 61 -10.51 -10.46 -12.79
N VAL A 62 -10.32 -10.17 -14.09
CA VAL A 62 -9.13 -9.41 -14.56
C VAL A 62 -9.10 -8.00 -13.96
N LEU A 63 -10.25 -7.33 -13.95
CA LEU A 63 -10.38 -5.95 -13.43
C LEU A 63 -10.07 -5.92 -11.93
N ILE A 64 -10.73 -6.79 -11.16
CA ILE A 64 -10.58 -6.90 -9.70
C ILE A 64 -9.16 -7.31 -9.35
N HIS A 65 -8.59 -8.27 -10.08
CA HIS A 65 -7.27 -8.82 -9.80
C HIS A 65 -6.19 -7.75 -9.90
N HIS A 66 -6.10 -7.06 -11.03
CA HIS A 66 -5.10 -6.00 -11.22
C HIS A 66 -5.31 -4.86 -10.21
N THR A 67 -6.55 -4.40 -10.06
CA THR A 67 -6.89 -3.32 -9.12
C THR A 67 -6.50 -3.67 -7.69
N SER A 68 -6.75 -4.91 -7.26
CA SER A 68 -6.37 -5.41 -5.92
C SER A 68 -4.87 -5.53 -5.75
N MET A 69 -4.14 -6.04 -6.76
CA MET A 69 -2.68 -6.12 -6.74
C MET A 69 -2.02 -4.74 -6.63
N THR A 70 -2.47 -3.78 -7.44
CA THR A 70 -1.99 -2.40 -7.39
C THR A 70 -2.31 -1.76 -6.03
N ALA A 71 -3.54 -1.94 -5.53
CA ALA A 71 -3.97 -1.38 -4.26
C ALA A 71 -3.18 -1.96 -3.07
N TYR A 72 -3.01 -3.28 -3.01
CA TYR A 72 -2.25 -3.98 -1.98
C TYR A 72 -0.78 -3.53 -1.94
N THR A 73 -0.15 -3.44 -3.11
CA THR A 73 1.24 -2.98 -3.25
C THR A 73 1.39 -1.54 -2.75
N MET A 74 0.50 -0.64 -3.19
CA MET A 74 0.56 0.77 -2.80
C MET A 74 0.23 1.00 -1.32
N LEU A 75 -0.65 0.19 -0.73
CA LEU A 75 -0.86 0.17 0.71
C LEU A 75 0.44 -0.20 1.44
N ALA A 76 1.15 -1.25 1.01
CA ALA A 76 2.42 -1.64 1.62
C ALA A 76 3.45 -0.49 1.55
N VAL A 77 3.54 0.18 0.39
CA VAL A 77 4.41 1.35 0.20
C VAL A 77 4.03 2.50 1.14
N PHE A 78 2.75 2.86 1.28
CA PHE A 78 2.34 3.95 2.16
C PHE A 78 2.55 3.63 3.65
N HIS A 79 2.57 2.34 4.02
CA HIS A 79 2.98 1.90 5.37
C HIS A 79 4.50 1.93 5.60
N LEU A 80 5.31 2.27 4.60
CA LEU A 80 6.72 2.68 4.80
C LEU A 80 6.84 4.14 5.27
N GLY A 81 5.73 4.85 5.46
CA GLY A 81 5.77 6.22 5.94
C GLY A 81 6.02 7.28 4.88
N ILE A 82 6.01 6.91 3.60
CA ILE A 82 6.06 7.86 2.47
C ILE A 82 4.80 8.72 2.49
N ARG A 83 4.91 10.01 2.14
CA ARG A 83 3.71 10.82 1.96
C ARG A 83 2.95 10.38 0.70
N PRO A 84 1.63 10.12 0.79
CA PRO A 84 0.79 9.92 -0.38
C PRO A 84 0.93 11.11 -1.34
N ARG A 85 1.43 10.84 -2.55
CA ARG A 85 1.55 11.78 -3.66
C ARG A 85 0.95 11.14 -4.91
N ASN A 86 0.54 11.95 -5.89
CA ASN A 86 -0.04 11.43 -7.13
C ASN A 86 0.97 10.61 -7.95
N THR A 87 2.25 10.89 -7.80
CA THR A 87 3.36 10.17 -8.41
C THR A 87 4.25 9.64 -7.30
N PRO A 88 3.93 8.49 -6.69
CA PRO A 88 4.91 7.80 -5.86
C PRO A 88 6.08 7.52 -6.80
N HIS A 89 7.26 8.07 -6.50
CA HIS A 89 8.45 7.94 -7.35
C HIS A 89 9.02 6.51 -7.28
N ILE A 90 8.19 5.52 -7.61
CA ILE A 90 8.53 4.12 -7.81
C ILE A 90 8.71 4.01 -9.31
N GLY A 91 9.88 4.40 -9.81
CA GLY A 91 10.13 4.46 -11.25
C GLY A 91 10.14 3.07 -11.89
N GLY A 92 10.10 3.00 -13.22
CA GLY A 92 10.21 1.72 -13.96
C GLY A 92 11.49 0.92 -13.63
N ALA A 93 12.58 1.60 -13.25
CA ALA A 93 13.80 0.97 -12.74
C ALA A 93 13.63 0.37 -11.34
N ASP A 94 12.83 1.00 -10.46
CA ASP A 94 12.49 0.47 -9.14
C ASP A 94 11.51 -0.71 -9.23
N LEU A 95 10.66 -0.71 -10.27
CA LEU A 95 9.73 -1.80 -10.63
C LEU A 95 10.43 -3.05 -11.20
N THR A 96 11.73 -2.94 -11.55
CA THR A 96 12.53 -4.02 -12.14
C THR A 96 13.81 -4.34 -11.34
N GLY A 97 14.19 -3.49 -10.38
CA GLY A 97 15.38 -3.62 -9.57
C GLY A 97 15.16 -4.45 -8.30
N ALA A 98 16.23 -5.13 -7.83
CA ALA A 98 16.29 -5.79 -6.53
C ALA A 98 16.76 -4.83 -5.41
N THR A 99 16.60 -3.51 -5.60
CA THR A 99 17.17 -2.52 -4.70
C THR A 99 16.36 -2.46 -3.40
N ALA A 100 17.03 -2.69 -2.28
CA ALA A 100 16.44 -2.59 -0.95
C ALA A 100 16.38 -1.14 -0.42
N HIS A 101 16.72 -0.15 -1.24
CA HIS A 101 16.72 1.25 -0.83
C HIS A 101 16.21 2.17 -1.94
N TRP A 102 15.38 3.14 -1.58
CA TRP A 102 14.91 4.21 -2.46
C TRP A 102 15.35 5.57 -1.93
N VAL A 103 15.80 6.44 -2.82
CA VAL A 103 16.01 7.85 -2.49
C VAL A 103 14.70 8.58 -2.77
N ILE A 104 14.11 9.18 -1.75
CA ILE A 104 12.83 9.88 -1.88
C ILE A 104 12.95 11.32 -1.37
N GLN A 105 12.25 12.22 -2.04
CA GLN A 105 12.11 13.62 -1.65
C GLN A 105 10.65 13.91 -1.32
N ASP A 106 10.34 13.98 -0.02
CA ASP A 106 8.96 14.05 0.44
C ASP A 106 8.32 15.44 0.33
N LYS A 107 9.11 16.50 0.14
CA LYS A 107 8.77 17.91 -0.19
C LYS A 107 10.06 18.68 -0.46
N SER A 108 9.98 19.72 -1.27
CA SER A 108 10.96 20.80 -1.27
C SER A 108 10.46 21.88 -0.31
N SER A 109 11.14 22.05 0.82
CA SER A 109 10.84 23.11 1.78
C SER A 109 12.07 23.98 2.02
N LYS A 110 11.87 25.24 2.43
CA LYS A 110 12.98 26.15 2.75
C LYS A 110 13.65 25.86 4.10
N ILE A 111 12.99 25.11 4.99
CA ILE A 111 13.36 24.95 6.41
C ILE A 111 13.81 23.52 6.73
N TYR A 112 13.20 22.54 6.08
CA TYR A 112 13.50 21.12 6.23
C TYR A 112 14.06 20.57 4.93
N PHE A 113 15.11 19.76 5.07
CA PHE A 113 15.58 18.88 4.02
C PHE A 113 14.81 17.56 4.16
N GLU A 114 13.97 17.27 3.18
CA GLU A 114 13.09 16.10 3.22
C GLU A 114 13.48 15.01 2.21
N GLU A 115 14.73 15.08 1.75
CA GLU A 115 15.41 14.00 1.04
C GLU A 115 15.88 12.95 2.05
N ARG A 116 15.59 11.69 1.77
CA ARG A 116 16.03 10.58 2.61
C ARG A 116 16.23 9.31 1.80
N LEU A 117 17.09 8.45 2.33
CA LEU A 117 17.23 7.07 1.88
C LEU A 117 16.27 6.21 2.69
N LEU A 118 15.28 5.65 2.03
CA LEU A 118 14.28 4.76 2.61
C LEU A 118 14.73 3.32 2.40
N TYR A 119 14.80 2.52 3.47
CA TYR A 119 14.90 1.07 3.30
C TYR A 119 13.56 0.52 2.82
N VAL A 120 13.59 -0.37 1.83
CA VAL A 120 12.43 -1.03 1.25
C VAL A 120 12.46 -2.50 1.68
N PRO A 121 11.55 -2.93 2.57
CA PRO A 121 11.48 -4.31 3.01
C PRO A 121 11.30 -5.29 1.85
N PRO A 122 11.83 -6.53 1.93
CA PRO A 122 11.79 -7.49 0.84
C PRO A 122 10.37 -7.80 0.36
N VAL A 123 9.36 -7.68 1.24
CA VAL A 123 7.96 -7.82 0.85
C VAL A 123 7.49 -6.73 -0.11
N VAL A 124 7.90 -5.48 0.10
CA VAL A 124 7.53 -4.38 -0.79
C VAL A 124 8.29 -4.48 -2.11
N VAL A 125 9.59 -4.81 -2.06
CA VAL A 125 10.40 -5.05 -3.28
C VAL A 125 9.73 -6.11 -4.15
N HIS A 126 9.36 -7.25 -3.56
CA HIS A 126 8.67 -8.33 -4.27
C HIS A 126 7.36 -7.86 -4.92
N LEU A 127 6.48 -7.20 -4.16
CA LEU A 127 5.18 -6.75 -4.68
C LEU A 127 5.33 -5.76 -5.85
N VAL A 128 6.28 -4.84 -5.74
CA VAL A 128 6.63 -3.88 -6.79
C VAL A 128 7.15 -4.60 -8.04
N GLN A 129 8.05 -5.58 -7.88
CA GLN A 129 8.56 -6.39 -8.99
C GLN A 129 7.46 -7.21 -9.68
N GLN A 130 6.48 -7.70 -8.92
CA GLN A 130 5.36 -8.48 -9.46
C GLN A 130 4.51 -7.63 -10.42
N LEU A 131 4.28 -6.34 -10.10
CA LEU A 131 3.56 -5.42 -10.98
C LEU A 131 4.30 -5.19 -12.31
N GLY A 132 5.63 -5.03 -12.28
CA GLY A 132 6.45 -4.83 -13.47
C GLY A 132 6.62 -6.10 -14.31
N THR A 133 7.03 -7.19 -13.68
CA THR A 133 7.43 -8.44 -14.36
C THR A 133 6.26 -9.13 -15.06
N PHE A 134 5.06 -9.08 -14.50
CA PHE A 134 3.90 -9.80 -15.03
C PHE A 134 3.10 -9.01 -16.06
N ARG A 135 3.60 -7.84 -16.50
CA ARG A 135 2.92 -6.98 -17.47
C ARG A 135 2.48 -7.73 -18.74
N GLY A 136 3.37 -8.51 -19.36
CA GLY A 136 3.03 -9.26 -20.56
C GLY A 136 1.99 -10.36 -20.35
N ARG A 137 1.91 -10.93 -19.14
CA ARG A 137 0.84 -11.88 -18.79
C ARG A 137 -0.48 -11.14 -18.57
N LEU A 138 -0.46 -10.00 -17.88
CA LEU A 138 -1.64 -9.15 -17.70
C LEU A 138 -2.22 -8.72 -19.05
N GLU A 139 -1.38 -8.25 -19.97
CA GLU A 139 -1.81 -7.86 -21.32
C GLU A 139 -2.49 -9.01 -22.06
N ARG A 140 -2.03 -10.25 -21.88
CA ARG A 140 -2.68 -11.44 -22.44
C ARG A 140 -4.05 -11.70 -21.83
N GLU A 141 -4.19 -11.63 -20.51
CA GLU A 141 -5.50 -11.81 -19.87
C GLU A 141 -6.46 -10.68 -20.27
N ILE A 142 -5.95 -9.45 -20.42
CA ILE A 142 -6.72 -8.32 -20.97
C ILE A 142 -7.14 -8.60 -22.41
N LEU A 143 -6.25 -9.11 -23.27
CA LEU A 143 -6.60 -9.50 -24.63
C LEU A 143 -7.73 -10.53 -24.65
N ASN A 144 -7.59 -11.58 -23.85
CA ASN A 144 -8.51 -12.71 -23.81
C ASN A 144 -9.91 -12.33 -23.31
N HIS A 145 -9.99 -11.42 -22.33
CA HIS A 145 -11.25 -11.12 -21.64
C HIS A 145 -11.85 -9.75 -21.96
N LEU A 146 -11.04 -8.79 -22.42
CA LEU A 146 -11.46 -7.41 -22.72
C LEU A 146 -11.25 -7.01 -24.18
N GLY A 147 -10.42 -7.74 -24.93
CA GLY A 147 -10.15 -7.50 -26.34
C GLY A 147 -9.02 -6.49 -26.60
N SER A 148 -8.65 -6.36 -27.87
CA SER A 148 -7.47 -5.58 -28.33
C SER A 148 -7.58 -4.08 -28.05
N SER A 149 -8.78 -3.51 -28.07
CA SER A 149 -9.01 -2.09 -27.80
C SER A 149 -8.68 -1.69 -26.36
N ALA A 150 -8.79 -2.61 -25.40
CA ALA A 150 -8.42 -2.37 -24.01
C ALA A 150 -6.90 -2.29 -23.84
N ILE A 151 -6.14 -3.14 -24.53
CA ILE A 151 -4.67 -3.16 -24.49
C ILE A 151 -4.09 -1.84 -25.01
N ALA A 152 -4.64 -1.33 -26.11
CA ALA A 152 -4.16 -0.08 -26.72
C ALA A 152 -4.29 1.15 -25.80
N ARG A 153 -5.09 1.05 -24.72
CA ARG A 153 -5.30 2.12 -23.73
C ARG A 153 -4.49 1.92 -22.45
N LEU A 154 -3.72 0.84 -22.32
CA LEU A 154 -2.96 0.60 -21.10
C LEU A 154 -1.79 1.58 -21.01
N PRO A 155 -1.59 2.24 -19.86
CA PRO A 155 -0.41 3.08 -19.64
C PRO A 155 0.85 2.22 -19.63
N ALA A 156 1.99 2.82 -19.96
CA ALA A 156 3.29 2.14 -19.86
C ALA A 156 3.63 1.77 -18.41
N ASP A 157 3.25 2.62 -17.46
CA ASP A 157 3.38 2.37 -16.02
C ASP A 157 2.42 1.24 -15.58
N PRO A 158 2.88 0.22 -14.84
CA PRO A 158 2.00 -0.81 -14.30
C PRO A 158 1.11 -0.31 -13.16
N LEU A 159 1.33 0.89 -12.63
CA LEU A 159 0.47 1.53 -11.64
C LEU A 159 -0.75 2.15 -12.35
N PHE A 160 -1.81 1.36 -12.46
CA PHE A 160 -3.12 1.83 -12.87
C PHE A 160 -4.23 1.02 -12.18
N PHE A 161 -5.47 1.44 -12.42
CA PHE A 161 -6.67 0.77 -11.94
C PHE A 161 -7.65 0.60 -13.08
N PHE A 162 -8.66 -0.22 -12.85
CA PHE A 162 -9.86 -0.22 -13.67
C PHE A 162 -11.00 0.44 -12.90
N ASP A 163 -11.78 1.28 -13.57
CA ASP A 163 -13.03 1.78 -13.01
C ASP A 163 -14.16 0.73 -13.13
N THR A 164 -15.35 1.07 -12.64
CA THR A 164 -16.52 0.18 -12.68
C THR A 164 -17.02 -0.13 -14.09
N THR A 165 -16.60 0.65 -15.10
CA THR A 165 -16.90 0.39 -16.52
C THR A 165 -15.85 -0.54 -17.16
N GLY A 166 -14.74 -0.81 -16.46
CA GLY A 166 -13.57 -1.52 -16.97
C GLY A 166 -12.68 -0.64 -17.86
N SER A 167 -12.79 0.68 -17.73
CA SER A 167 -11.87 1.63 -18.37
C SER A 167 -10.61 1.77 -17.53
N VAL A 168 -9.48 1.96 -18.21
CA VAL A 168 -8.17 2.13 -17.58
C VAL A 168 -8.06 3.53 -16.98
N VAL A 169 -7.71 3.60 -15.70
CA VAL A 169 -7.48 4.85 -14.97
C VAL A 169 -6.04 4.85 -14.46
N PRO A 170 -5.16 5.74 -14.97
CA PRO A 170 -3.80 5.86 -14.47
C PRO A 170 -3.76 6.12 -12.97
N PHE A 171 -2.69 5.70 -12.30
CA PHE A 171 -2.55 5.93 -10.87
C PHE A 171 -2.63 7.43 -10.53
N SER A 172 -3.45 7.73 -9.54
CA SER A 172 -3.48 8.99 -8.81
C SER A 172 -4.00 8.68 -7.41
N LEU A 173 -3.78 9.56 -6.44
CA LEU A 173 -4.35 9.34 -5.10
C LEU A 173 -5.87 9.24 -5.18
N LYS A 174 -6.52 10.08 -5.99
CA LYS A 174 -7.97 10.03 -6.18
C LYS A 174 -8.41 8.65 -6.70
N ALA A 175 -7.75 8.13 -7.73
CA ALA A 175 -8.06 6.82 -8.30
C ALA A 175 -7.79 5.68 -7.31
N PHE A 176 -6.68 5.73 -6.57
CA PHE A 176 -6.35 4.74 -5.55
C PHE A 176 -7.41 4.65 -4.45
N TRP A 177 -7.85 5.78 -3.89
CA TRP A 177 -8.91 5.78 -2.87
C TRP A 177 -10.25 5.32 -3.44
N ALA A 178 -10.60 5.74 -4.66
CA ALA A 178 -11.81 5.27 -5.32
C ALA A 178 -11.78 3.76 -5.56
N ALA A 179 -10.63 3.21 -5.97
CA ALA A 179 -10.43 1.78 -6.16
C ALA A 179 -10.60 1.01 -4.84
N LEU A 180 -9.99 1.46 -3.73
CA LEU A 180 -10.17 0.83 -2.42
C LEU A 180 -11.62 0.78 -1.98
N CYS A 181 -12.40 1.84 -2.22
CA CYS A 181 -13.83 1.88 -1.91
C CYS A 181 -14.69 1.03 -2.85
N ALA A 182 -14.24 0.80 -4.09
CA ALA A 182 -14.99 0.03 -5.09
C ALA A 182 -14.71 -1.48 -5.01
N LEU A 183 -13.56 -1.88 -4.46
CA LEU A 183 -13.23 -3.27 -4.23
C LEU A 183 -14.17 -3.90 -3.18
N PRO A 184 -14.40 -5.22 -3.21
CA PRO A 184 -15.24 -5.94 -2.26
C PRO A 184 -14.51 -6.14 -0.91
N ILE A 185 -14.05 -5.03 -0.33
CA ILE A 185 -13.31 -4.97 0.92
C ILE A 185 -13.96 -3.94 1.84
N GLY A 186 -13.88 -4.14 3.15
CA GLY A 186 -14.42 -3.23 4.16
C GLY A 186 -13.60 -1.94 4.35
N PHE A 187 -13.21 -1.26 3.27
CA PHE A 187 -12.41 -0.03 3.35
C PHE A 187 -13.30 1.20 3.67
N PRO A 188 -13.12 1.87 4.83
CA PRO A 188 -13.91 3.05 5.19
C PRO A 188 -13.52 4.27 4.35
N ALA A 189 -14.52 4.90 3.73
CA ALA A 189 -14.35 6.05 2.85
C ALA A 189 -13.79 7.31 3.56
N ASP A 190 -13.91 7.38 4.89
CA ASP A 190 -13.41 8.45 5.75
C ASP A 190 -11.98 8.22 6.26
N THR A 191 -11.31 7.15 5.82
CA THR A 191 -9.91 6.89 6.18
C THR A 191 -9.01 8.06 5.73
N PRO A 192 -8.22 8.66 6.65
CA PRO A 192 -7.31 9.74 6.27
C PRO A 192 -6.27 9.29 5.26
N ARG A 193 -5.94 10.14 4.29
CA ARG A 193 -5.01 9.77 3.21
C ARG A 193 -3.62 9.34 3.73
N ASN A 194 -3.14 9.97 4.80
CA ASN A 194 -1.83 9.71 5.38
C ASN A 194 -1.85 8.61 6.46
N PHE A 195 -2.92 7.80 6.54
CA PHE A 195 -3.09 6.87 7.67
C PHE A 195 -1.90 5.90 7.84
N GLY A 196 -1.37 5.33 6.75
CA GLY A 196 -0.22 4.41 6.83
C GLY A 196 1.03 5.05 7.42
N ARG A 197 1.28 6.33 7.08
CA ARG A 197 2.37 7.13 7.66
C ARG A 197 2.14 7.41 9.14
N HIS A 198 0.93 7.80 9.51
CA HIS A 198 0.60 8.06 10.90
C HIS A 198 0.66 6.79 11.75
N TRP A 199 0.19 5.66 11.22
CA TRP A 199 0.30 4.35 11.84
C TRP A 199 1.75 3.99 12.11
N LEU A 200 2.62 4.04 11.10
CA LEU A 200 4.04 3.70 11.28
C LEU A 200 4.71 4.59 12.33
N ARG A 201 4.44 5.90 12.31
CA ARG A 201 5.01 6.83 13.31
C ARG A 201 4.57 6.48 14.73
N THR A 202 3.29 6.17 14.92
CA THR A 202 2.76 5.76 16.24
C THR A 202 3.41 4.46 16.70
N ARG A 203 3.52 3.44 15.84
CA ARG A 203 4.16 2.15 16.19
C ARG A 203 5.63 2.30 16.57
N LEU A 204 6.39 3.10 15.82
CA LEU A 204 7.80 3.37 16.14
C LEU A 204 7.93 4.08 17.51
N ALA A 205 7.03 5.02 17.81
CA ALA A 205 7.03 5.72 19.09
C ALA A 205 6.65 4.80 20.26
N GLU A 206 5.64 3.93 20.09
CA GLU A 206 5.24 2.92 21.07
C GLU A 206 6.38 1.93 21.38
N ASP A 207 7.20 1.58 20.38
CA ASP A 207 8.37 0.71 20.54
C ASP A 207 9.64 1.46 21.00
N GLY A 208 9.48 2.70 21.48
CA GLY A 208 10.55 3.50 22.08
C GLY A 208 11.66 3.90 21.12
N VAL A 209 11.38 3.98 19.81
CA VAL A 209 12.36 4.46 18.83
C VAL A 209 12.69 5.92 19.12
N ALA A 210 13.98 6.26 19.14
CA ALA A 210 14.42 7.63 19.35
C ALA A 210 13.86 8.59 18.28
N ASP A 211 13.46 9.79 18.72
CA ASP A 211 12.86 10.81 17.85
C ASP A 211 13.76 11.16 16.65
N ASP A 212 15.08 11.24 16.83
CA ASP A 212 16.01 11.55 15.74
C ASP A 212 16.00 10.46 14.65
N LEU A 213 15.90 9.17 15.03
CA LEU A 213 15.78 8.06 14.08
C LEU A 213 14.43 8.10 13.35
N MET A 214 13.34 8.39 14.06
CA MET A 214 12.03 8.58 13.43
C MET A 214 12.05 9.77 12.47
N ASN A 215 12.61 10.90 12.88
CA ASN A 215 12.70 12.11 12.05
C ASN A 215 13.56 11.86 10.81
N MET A 216 14.66 11.11 10.94
CA MET A 216 15.45 10.64 9.80
C MET A 216 14.59 9.79 8.84
N TRP A 217 13.83 8.83 9.36
CA TRP A 217 12.95 7.97 8.56
C TRP A 217 11.81 8.71 7.87
N PHE A 218 11.26 9.75 8.49
CA PHE A 218 10.13 10.50 7.96
C PHE A 218 10.55 11.75 7.15
N GLY A 219 11.84 12.03 7.04
CA GLY A 219 12.36 13.23 6.36
C GLY A 219 11.99 14.52 7.10
N HIS A 220 11.99 14.48 8.44
CA HIS A 220 11.72 15.60 9.34
C HIS A 220 13.01 16.11 9.97
N THR A 221 14.09 16.15 9.20
CA THR A 221 15.40 16.60 9.67
C THR A 221 15.50 18.12 9.55
N ALA A 222 15.68 18.78 10.70
CA ALA A 222 15.87 20.21 10.76
C ALA A 222 17.17 20.63 10.05
N ALA A 223 17.22 21.88 9.59
CA ALA A 223 18.44 22.46 9.03
C ALA A 223 19.62 22.32 10.01
N GLY A 224 20.78 21.88 9.52
CA GLY A 224 21.97 21.57 10.31
C GLY A 224 21.96 20.21 11.02
N ARG A 225 20.91 19.39 10.84
CA ARG A 225 20.80 18.01 11.34
C ARG A 225 20.53 17.02 10.21
N GLU A 226 20.86 17.39 8.98
CA GLU A 226 20.60 16.57 7.81
C GLU A 226 21.51 15.34 7.81
N PRO A 227 20.96 14.13 7.71
CA PRO A 227 21.73 12.89 7.81
C PRO A 227 22.53 12.59 6.53
N LEU A 228 22.24 13.30 5.43
CA LEU A 228 22.88 13.13 4.12
C LEU A 228 23.72 14.36 3.70
N ALA A 229 23.93 15.35 4.57
CA ALA A 229 24.77 16.51 4.25
C ALA A 229 26.26 16.17 4.28
N ASN A 230 27.08 16.96 3.57
CA ASN A 230 28.53 16.80 3.47
C ASN A 230 29.26 16.77 4.84
N HIS A 231 28.67 17.38 5.87
CA HIS A 231 29.24 17.45 7.22
C HIS A 231 28.45 16.62 8.24
N ALA A 232 27.57 15.72 7.78
CA ALA A 232 26.81 14.84 8.66
C ALA A 232 27.76 13.86 9.36
N SER A 233 27.64 13.76 10.70
CA SER A 233 28.30 12.71 11.48
C SER A 233 27.45 11.43 11.61
N THR A 234 26.23 11.45 11.06
CA THR A 234 25.30 10.33 11.11
C THR A 234 25.84 9.13 10.33
N CYS A 235 26.01 8.00 11.01
CA CYS A 235 26.25 6.72 10.35
C CYS A 235 24.92 6.17 9.81
N TYR A 236 24.57 6.56 8.57
CA TYR A 236 23.25 6.29 7.98
C TYR A 236 22.91 4.79 7.91
N GLY A 237 23.88 3.95 7.51
CA GLY A 237 23.69 2.49 7.41
C GLY A 237 23.27 1.86 8.75
N PRO A 238 24.06 2.01 9.83
CA PRO A 238 23.67 1.55 11.17
C PRO A 238 22.35 2.14 11.68
N ALA A 239 22.07 3.42 11.39
CA ALA A 239 20.81 4.04 11.78
C ALA A 239 19.60 3.41 11.06
N LEU A 240 19.70 3.16 9.75
CA LEU A 240 18.67 2.43 9.00
C LEU A 240 18.53 0.98 9.46
N ALA A 241 19.64 0.30 9.77
CA ALA A 241 19.63 -1.09 10.22
C ALA A 241 18.77 -1.28 11.49
N GLN A 242 18.75 -0.28 12.39
CA GLN A 242 17.91 -0.30 13.59
C GLN A 242 16.40 -0.26 13.30
N LEU A 243 16.00 0.33 12.17
CA LEU A 243 14.60 0.44 11.75
C LEU A 243 14.20 -0.71 10.81
N ARG A 244 15.16 -1.24 10.06
CA ARG A 244 14.97 -2.24 9.01
C ARG A 244 14.12 -3.42 9.45
N ASP A 245 14.55 -4.09 10.52
CA ASP A 245 13.96 -5.34 10.96
C ASP A 245 12.59 -5.09 11.62
N ARG A 246 12.46 -3.97 12.35
CA ARG A 246 11.18 -3.53 12.95
C ARG A 246 10.12 -3.24 11.88
N ILE A 247 10.48 -2.50 10.83
CA ILE A 247 9.53 -2.13 9.78
C ILE A 247 9.12 -3.38 8.98
N ALA A 248 10.05 -4.29 8.71
CA ALA A 248 9.71 -5.57 8.11
C ALA A 248 8.75 -6.41 8.99
N GLU A 249 8.95 -6.38 10.31
CA GLU A 249 8.04 -7.02 11.27
C GLU A 249 6.67 -6.35 11.33
N TYR A 250 6.60 -5.02 11.34
CA TYR A 250 5.33 -4.27 11.32
C TYR A 250 4.50 -4.56 10.07
N LEU A 251 5.13 -4.64 8.89
CA LEU A 251 4.42 -5.04 7.67
C LEU A 251 3.88 -6.47 7.79
N ARG A 252 4.65 -7.38 8.40
CA ARG A 252 4.22 -8.76 8.67
C ARG A 252 3.07 -8.80 9.69
N GLU A 253 3.11 -7.97 10.72
CA GLU A 253 2.05 -7.80 11.73
C GLU A 253 0.75 -7.31 11.08
N LEU A 254 0.86 -6.41 10.11
CA LEU A 254 -0.26 -5.95 9.29
C LEU A 254 -0.75 -7.01 8.28
N GLY A 255 -0.05 -8.13 8.12
CA GLY A 255 -0.44 -9.22 7.22
C GLY A 255 0.08 -9.07 5.78
N PHE A 256 1.01 -8.16 5.51
CA PHE A 256 1.65 -8.11 4.20
C PHE A 256 2.53 -9.35 3.98
N LYS A 257 2.38 -9.98 2.83
CA LYS A 257 3.19 -11.14 2.42
C LYS A 257 3.60 -11.08 0.95
N HIS A 258 4.53 -11.95 0.58
CA HIS A 258 4.87 -12.18 -0.81
C HIS A 258 3.68 -12.80 -1.53
N LEU A 259 3.10 -12.04 -2.45
CA LEU A 259 2.04 -12.50 -3.34
C LEU A 259 2.60 -12.59 -4.75
N GLU A 260 2.39 -13.73 -5.40
CA GLU A 260 2.58 -13.83 -6.84
C GLU A 260 1.43 -13.09 -7.52
N TYR A 261 1.73 -12.33 -8.57
CA TYR A 261 0.74 -11.64 -9.36
C TYR A 261 -0.28 -12.65 -9.86
N PHE A 262 0.16 -13.61 -10.68
CA PHE A 262 -0.72 -14.70 -11.11
C PHE A 262 -0.22 -16.04 -10.59
N ARG A 263 -1.14 -16.97 -10.32
CA ARG A 263 -0.74 -18.33 -9.92
C ARG A 263 0.10 -18.99 -11.03
N PRO A 264 1.19 -19.71 -10.69
CA PRO A 264 1.91 -20.52 -11.65
C PRO A 264 0.95 -21.50 -12.32
N THR A 265 1.00 -21.57 -13.66
CA THR A 265 0.36 -22.67 -14.38
C THR A 265 1.21 -23.89 -14.08
N THR A 266 0.74 -24.77 -13.19
CA THR A 266 1.33 -26.09 -13.03
C THR A 266 1.23 -26.78 -14.38
N ARG A 267 2.33 -26.80 -15.15
CA ARG A 267 2.44 -27.70 -16.30
C ARG A 267 2.30 -29.09 -15.72
N ARG A 268 1.17 -29.75 -15.94
CA ARG A 268 1.12 -31.21 -15.82
C ARG A 268 2.20 -31.70 -16.77
N ARG A 269 3.31 -32.22 -16.22
CA ARG A 269 4.22 -33.06 -16.99
C ARG A 269 3.35 -34.25 -17.41
N PHE A 270 2.92 -34.26 -18.66
CA PHE A 270 2.49 -35.50 -19.29
C PHE A 270 3.74 -36.38 -19.30
N LEU A 271 3.78 -37.33 -18.37
CA LEU A 271 4.64 -38.51 -18.46
C LEU A 271 3.96 -39.52 -19.37
#